data_AF-A0A524FFH3-F1
#
_entry.id   AF-A0A524FFH3-F1
#
_cell.length_a   1.000
_cell.length_b   1.000
_cell.length_c   1.000
_cell.angle_alpha   90.00
_cell.angle_beta   90.00
_cell.angle_gamma   90.00
#
_symmetry.space_group_name_H-M   'P 1'
#
loop_
_entity.id
_entity.type
_entity.pdbx_description
1 polymer ?
#
loop_
_entity_poly.entity_id
_entity_poly.type
_entity_poly.pdbx_seq_one_letter_code
_entity_poly.pdbx_strand_id
1 'polypeptide(L)'
;MRIMFPLIILTIWFFIWLLIQFIIVEKEKIALFKKILDNSVFNIVVVISWVVIIIILIPFSSQILISGDLVFILDLLGQILVILGILNFIWLFFQKRGVGAQEMGKLLTKGAYGVSRHPIYLSHMLIYCGLVFERGAFEALIIFPLIIIIYIITAKIEEKFSIGKTYKDEYDIYRKQVPMFMKWWLFLIFCSLFITFLVISVN
;
A
#
# COMPACT_ATOMS: atom_id res chain seq x y z
N MET A 1 12.25 9.52 -24.49
CA MET A 1 12.47 10.43 -23.32
C MET A 1 11.26 10.55 -22.40
N ARG A 2 10.01 10.56 -22.88
CA ARG A 2 8.79 10.70 -22.04
C ARG A 2 8.60 9.54 -21.03
N ILE A 3 8.78 8.29 -21.47
CA ILE A 3 8.59 7.06 -20.65
C ILE A 3 9.52 7.02 -19.41
N MET A 4 10.75 7.50 -19.57
CA MET A 4 11.78 7.35 -18.53
C MET A 4 11.57 8.31 -17.36
N PHE A 5 10.93 9.46 -17.56
CA PHE A 5 10.86 10.49 -16.53
C PHE A 5 10.00 10.09 -15.31
N PRO A 6 8.74 9.64 -15.47
CA PRO A 6 7.95 9.13 -14.35
C PRO A 6 8.60 7.92 -13.67
N LEU A 7 9.10 6.97 -14.47
CA LEU A 7 9.72 5.75 -13.95
C LEU A 7 10.96 6.05 -13.11
N ILE A 8 11.83 6.99 -13.56
CA ILE A 8 13.02 7.41 -12.81
C ILE A 8 12.63 8.03 -11.47
N ILE A 9 11.67 8.96 -11.45
CA ILE A 9 11.23 9.63 -10.21
C ILE A 9 10.69 8.60 -9.21
N LEU A 10 9.83 7.71 -9.68
CA LEU A 10 9.20 6.68 -8.86
C LEU A 10 10.25 5.66 -8.36
N THR A 11 11.25 5.35 -9.16
CA THR A 11 12.38 4.49 -8.78
C THR A 11 13.31 5.16 -7.76
N ILE A 12 13.64 6.44 -7.93
CA ILE A 12 14.43 7.20 -6.95
C ILE A 12 13.71 7.23 -5.61
N TRP A 13 12.41 7.51 -5.62
CA TRP A 13 11.60 7.49 -4.40
C TRP A 13 11.59 6.11 -3.74
N PHE A 14 11.44 5.04 -4.54
CA PHE A 14 11.53 3.66 -4.07
C PHE A 14 12.86 3.39 -3.35
N PHE A 15 14.00 3.80 -3.92
CA PHE A 15 15.30 3.64 -3.30
C PHE A 15 15.46 4.49 -2.04
N ILE A 16 14.96 5.72 -2.03
CA ILE A 16 14.95 6.58 -0.83
C ILE A 16 14.16 5.89 0.29
N TRP A 17 12.98 5.35 0.00
CA TRP A 17 12.17 4.65 0.99
C TRP A 17 12.90 3.41 1.54
N LEU A 18 13.51 2.60 0.67
CA LEU A 18 14.30 1.44 1.10
C LEU A 18 15.50 1.84 1.96
N LEU A 19 16.21 2.91 1.59
CA LEU A 19 17.35 3.42 2.37
C LEU A 19 16.90 3.89 3.76
N ILE A 20 15.76 4.59 3.86
CA ILE A 20 15.15 4.97 5.14
C ILE A 20 14.89 3.74 6.00
N GLN A 21 14.27 2.71 5.43
CA GLN A 21 13.98 1.44 6.13
C GLN A 21 15.28 0.76 6.61
N PHE A 22 16.30 0.70 5.76
CA PHE A 22 17.59 0.07 6.06
C PHE A 22 18.32 0.80 7.20
N ILE A 23 18.49 2.12 7.10
CA ILE A 23 19.17 2.95 8.12
C ILE A 23 18.50 2.80 9.48
N ILE A 24 17.18 2.66 9.48
CA ILE A 24 16.38 2.56 10.69
C ILE A 24 16.53 1.21 11.39
N VAL A 25 16.54 0.13 10.60
CA VAL A 25 16.76 -1.23 11.12
C VAL A 25 18.19 -1.36 11.65
N GLU A 26 19.16 -0.82 10.93
CA GLU A 26 20.58 -0.92 11.28
C GLU A 26 20.96 -0.13 12.55
N LYS A 27 20.41 1.08 12.75
CA LYS A 27 20.81 1.95 13.87
C LYS A 27 20.04 1.72 15.17
N GLU A 28 19.27 0.63 15.29
CA GLU A 28 18.32 0.39 16.39
C GLU A 28 17.39 1.59 16.70
N LYS A 29 17.24 2.52 15.76
CA LYS A 29 16.37 3.70 15.87
C LYS A 29 14.90 3.34 15.67
N ILE A 30 14.55 2.09 15.99
CA ILE A 30 13.22 1.51 15.88
C ILE A 30 12.20 2.36 16.65
N ALA A 31 12.56 2.93 17.80
CA ALA A 31 11.69 3.83 18.55
C ALA A 31 11.38 5.15 17.81
N LEU A 32 12.38 5.75 17.15
CA LEU A 32 12.20 6.97 16.35
C LEU A 32 11.41 6.69 15.08
N PHE A 33 11.73 5.59 14.40
CA PHE A 33 10.99 5.16 13.21
C PHE A 33 9.55 4.83 13.53
N LYS A 34 9.31 4.08 14.61
CA LYS A 34 7.99 3.83 15.17
C LYS A 34 7.26 5.18 15.32
N LYS A 35 7.84 6.14 16.04
CA LYS A 35 7.24 7.47 16.23
C LYS A 35 6.90 8.22 14.93
N ILE A 36 7.71 8.05 13.87
CA ILE A 36 7.48 8.69 12.56
C ILE A 36 6.37 7.97 11.79
N LEU A 37 6.48 6.66 11.60
CA LEU A 37 5.50 5.84 10.86
C LEU A 37 4.17 5.73 11.56
N ASP A 38 4.15 5.90 12.88
CA ASP A 38 2.93 5.88 13.67
C ASP A 38 2.21 7.23 13.69
N ASN A 39 2.85 8.30 13.20
CA ASN A 39 2.24 9.61 13.16
C ASN A 39 1.21 9.66 12.01
N SER A 40 -0.08 9.69 12.39
CA SER A 40 -1.19 9.76 11.44
C SER A 40 -1.08 10.95 10.49
N VAL A 41 -0.63 12.12 10.95
CA VAL A 41 -0.45 13.31 10.11
C VAL A 41 0.69 13.08 9.12
N PHE A 42 1.82 12.52 9.56
CA PHE A 42 2.93 12.18 8.68
C PHE A 42 2.49 11.18 7.60
N ASN A 43 1.79 10.12 7.97
CA ASN A 43 1.27 9.14 7.01
C ASN A 43 0.28 9.78 6.02
N ILE A 44 -0.65 10.61 6.49
CA ILE A 44 -1.58 11.34 5.62
C ILE A 44 -0.80 12.21 4.63
N VAL A 45 0.17 12.98 5.11
CA VAL A 45 1.00 13.84 4.26
C VAL A 45 1.74 13.01 3.23
N VAL A 46 2.41 11.93 3.63
CA VAL A 46 3.14 11.03 2.72
C VAL A 46 2.19 10.47 1.66
N VAL A 47 1.02 9.96 2.06
CA VAL A 47 0.03 9.36 1.15
C VAL A 47 -0.52 10.40 0.18
N ILE A 48 -0.92 11.57 0.66
CA ILE A 48 -1.42 12.66 -0.18
C ILE A 48 -0.33 13.12 -1.13
N SER A 49 0.89 13.37 -0.64
CA SER A 49 2.02 13.71 -1.48
C SER A 49 2.25 12.65 -2.56
N TRP A 50 2.08 11.38 -2.22
CA TRP A 50 2.27 10.29 -3.17
C TRP A 50 1.17 10.18 -4.21
N VAL A 51 -0.09 10.34 -3.82
CA VAL A 51 -1.22 10.44 -4.75
C VAL A 51 -1.06 11.65 -5.67
N VAL A 52 -0.67 12.81 -5.14
CA VAL A 52 -0.44 14.03 -5.93
C VAL A 52 0.70 13.81 -6.93
N ILE A 53 1.82 13.20 -6.52
CA ILE A 53 2.92 12.90 -7.44
C ILE A 53 2.47 11.95 -8.54
N ILE A 54 1.70 10.89 -8.23
CA ILE A 54 1.14 9.98 -9.23
C ILE A 54 0.25 10.75 -10.22
N ILE A 55 -0.66 11.61 -9.74
CA ILE A 55 -1.55 12.43 -10.58
C ILE A 55 -0.75 13.37 -11.49
N ILE A 56 0.31 14.01 -10.98
CA ILE A 56 1.19 14.89 -11.76
C ILE A 56 1.96 14.12 -12.82
N LEU A 57 2.37 12.89 -12.52
CA LEU A 57 3.16 12.06 -13.44
C LEU A 57 2.32 11.39 -14.53
N ILE A 58 1.02 11.18 -14.30
CA ILE A 58 0.11 10.50 -15.24
C ILE A 58 0.11 11.15 -16.65
N PRO A 59 -0.01 12.48 -16.83
CA PRO A 59 0.04 13.10 -18.16
C PRO A 59 1.35 12.85 -18.94
N PHE A 60 2.43 12.51 -18.22
CA PHE A 60 3.74 12.19 -18.80
C PHE A 60 3.97 10.68 -18.96
N SER A 61 3.03 9.87 -18.49
CA SER A 61 3.07 8.41 -18.52
C SER A 61 2.57 7.88 -19.87
N SER A 62 3.12 6.74 -20.27
CA SER A 62 2.70 6.04 -21.49
C SER A 62 1.32 5.43 -21.25
N GLN A 63 0.33 5.93 -21.98
CA GLN A 63 -1.05 5.44 -21.86
C GLN A 63 -1.19 4.10 -22.58
N ILE A 64 -1.81 3.13 -21.93
CA ILE A 64 -2.10 1.83 -22.54
C ILE A 64 -3.20 2.04 -23.58
N LEU A 65 -2.99 1.53 -24.79
CA LEU A 65 -3.93 1.59 -25.90
C LEU A 65 -4.96 0.46 -25.78
N ILE A 66 -5.87 0.56 -24.80
CA ILE A 66 -7.03 -0.33 -24.72
C ILE A 66 -8.23 0.40 -25.36
N SER A 67 -9.01 -0.30 -26.16
CA SER A 67 -10.21 0.24 -26.81
C SER A 67 -11.44 -0.63 -26.55
N GLY A 68 -12.63 -0.03 -26.59
CA GLY A 68 -13.91 -0.73 -26.47
C GLY A 68 -14.39 -0.89 -25.03
N ASP A 69 -15.36 -1.79 -24.83
CA ASP A 69 -16.07 -1.98 -23.55
C ASP A 69 -15.15 -2.33 -22.37
N LEU A 70 -13.99 -2.93 -22.66
CA LEU A 70 -12.99 -3.27 -21.64
C LEU A 70 -12.46 -2.03 -20.92
N VAL A 71 -12.30 -0.89 -21.61
CA VAL A 71 -11.86 0.36 -20.98
C VAL A 71 -12.87 0.83 -19.94
N PHE A 72 -14.16 0.79 -20.29
CA PHE A 72 -15.22 1.19 -19.38
C PHE A 72 -15.30 0.29 -18.14
N ILE A 73 -15.14 -1.03 -18.33
CA ILE A 73 -15.12 -1.99 -17.21
C ILE A 73 -13.93 -1.71 -16.29
N LEU A 74 -12.73 -1.49 -16.85
CA LEU A 74 -11.53 -1.20 -16.07
C LEU A 74 -11.62 0.13 -15.33
N ASP A 75 -12.17 1.17 -15.96
CA ASP A 75 -12.40 2.46 -15.33
C ASP A 75 -13.37 2.33 -14.15
N LEU A 76 -14.51 1.66 -14.35
CA LEU A 76 -15.48 1.42 -13.28
C LEU A 76 -14.89 0.61 -12.12
N LEU A 77 -14.15 -0.46 -12.43
CA LEU A 77 -13.43 -1.25 -11.42
C LEU A 77 -12.39 -0.39 -10.69
N GLY A 78 -11.67 0.46 -11.42
CA GLY A 78 -10.69 1.39 -10.88
C GLY A 78 -11.30 2.32 -9.85
N GLN A 79 -12.40 2.99 -10.21
CA GLN A 79 -13.14 3.89 -9.33
C GLN A 79 -13.66 3.17 -8.08
N ILE A 80 -14.22 1.96 -8.24
CA ILE A 80 -14.69 1.15 -7.09
C ILE A 80 -13.52 0.86 -6.14
N LEU A 81 -12.36 0.46 -6.65
CA LEU A 81 -11.18 0.18 -5.83
C LEU A 81 -10.67 1.43 -5.10
N VAL A 82 -10.62 2.59 -5.77
CA VAL A 82 -10.24 3.87 -5.15
C VAL A 82 -11.22 4.21 -4.02
N ILE A 83 -12.53 4.12 -4.28
CA ILE A 83 -13.57 4.41 -3.28
C ILE A 83 -13.43 3.47 -2.07
N LEU A 84 -13.30 2.16 -2.29
CA LEU A 84 -13.12 1.19 -1.21
C LEU A 84 -11.86 1.47 -0.38
N GLY A 85 -10.75 1.83 -1.04
CA GLY A 85 -9.51 2.18 -0.37
C GLY A 85 -9.64 3.45 0.49
N ILE A 86 -10.32 4.48 -0.03
CA ILE A 86 -10.61 5.72 0.71
C ILE A 86 -11.55 5.44 1.89
N LEU A 87 -12.63 4.68 1.68
CA LEU A 87 -13.56 4.32 2.75
C LEU A 87 -12.86 3.53 3.87
N ASN A 88 -12.00 2.57 3.53
CA ASN A 88 -11.20 1.84 4.51
C ASN A 88 -10.22 2.78 5.23
N PHE A 89 -9.59 3.72 4.51
CA PHE A 89 -8.70 4.72 5.12
C PHE A 89 -9.44 5.62 6.12
N ILE A 90 -10.61 6.12 5.75
CA ILE A 90 -11.46 6.94 6.60
C ILE A 90 -11.91 6.13 7.82
N TRP A 91 -12.33 4.87 7.62
CA TRP A 91 -12.74 4.00 8.71
C TRP A 91 -11.61 3.78 9.73
N LEU A 92 -10.38 3.58 9.27
CA LEU A 92 -9.19 3.47 10.11
C LEU A 92 -8.88 4.76 10.87
N PHE A 93 -9.06 5.91 10.22
CA PHE A 93 -8.87 7.20 10.85
C PHE A 93 -9.82 7.40 12.03
N PHE A 94 -11.08 7.00 11.89
CA PHE A 94 -12.08 7.08 12.97
C PHE A 94 -11.94 5.98 14.03
N GLN A 95 -11.42 4.80 13.68
CA GLN A 95 -11.14 3.73 14.65
C GLN A 95 -9.94 4.06 15.55
N LYS A 96 -8.97 4.83 15.05
CA LYS A 96 -7.76 5.16 15.80
C LYS A 96 -7.97 6.34 16.73
N ARG A 97 -8.06 6.06 18.04
CA ARG A 97 -7.66 7.02 19.11
C ARG A 97 -6.19 6.86 19.53
N GLY A 98 -5.44 6.01 18.83
CA GLY A 98 -4.06 5.62 19.11
C GLY A 98 -3.26 5.27 17.84
N VAL A 99 -2.03 4.83 18.06
CA VAL A 99 -0.93 4.78 17.09
C VAL A 99 -0.75 3.34 16.56
N GLY A 100 -0.62 3.14 15.24
CA GLY A 100 -0.37 1.80 14.67
C GLY A 100 -1.49 0.77 14.99
N ALA A 101 -1.15 -0.51 15.12
CA ALA A 101 -2.06 -1.55 15.66
C ALA A 101 -2.19 -1.47 17.20
N GLN A 102 -2.01 -0.29 17.79
CA GLN A 102 -2.01 -0.09 19.23
C GLN A 102 -2.99 1.01 19.63
N GLU A 103 -3.76 0.78 20.68
CA GLU A 103 -4.57 1.81 21.32
C GLU A 103 -4.38 1.75 22.82
N MET A 104 -3.92 2.85 23.43
CA MET A 104 -3.70 2.96 24.88
C MET A 104 -2.89 1.78 25.47
N GLY A 105 -1.87 1.34 24.74
CA GLY A 105 -1.01 0.22 25.16
C GLY A 105 -1.56 -1.18 24.89
N LYS A 106 -2.73 -1.33 24.26
CA LYS A 106 -3.32 -2.63 23.88
C LYS A 106 -3.20 -2.91 22.39
N LEU A 107 -3.05 -4.19 22.03
CA LEU A 107 -3.07 -4.64 20.64
C LEU A 107 -4.49 -4.54 20.08
N LEU A 108 -4.64 -3.87 18.94
CA LEU A 108 -5.89 -3.82 18.19
C LEU A 108 -6.04 -5.10 17.37
N THR A 109 -7.09 -5.86 17.64
CA THR A 109 -7.40 -7.14 16.98
C THR A 109 -8.84 -7.21 16.44
N LYS A 110 -9.63 -6.15 16.62
CA LYS A 110 -11.03 -6.04 16.20
C LYS A 110 -11.19 -4.97 15.11
N GLY A 111 -12.38 -4.94 14.49
CA GLY A 111 -12.65 -3.99 13.41
C GLY A 111 -11.77 -4.27 12.19
N ALA A 112 -11.14 -3.24 11.64
CA ALA A 112 -10.28 -3.40 10.46
C ALA A 112 -9.07 -4.31 10.76
N TYR A 113 -8.56 -4.24 12.00
CA TYR A 113 -7.47 -5.09 12.48
C TYR A 113 -7.89 -6.56 12.67
N GLY A 114 -9.19 -6.88 12.71
CA GLY A 114 -9.66 -8.27 12.70
C GLY A 114 -9.65 -8.90 11.30
N VAL A 115 -9.63 -8.08 10.25
CA VAL A 115 -9.65 -8.53 8.85
C VAL A 115 -8.24 -8.58 8.26
N SER A 116 -7.39 -7.62 8.64
CA SER A 116 -6.06 -7.42 8.12
C SER A 116 -5.14 -6.91 9.22
N ARG A 117 -3.90 -7.40 9.30
CA ARG A 117 -2.93 -6.88 10.28
C ARG A 117 -2.42 -5.49 9.91
N HIS A 118 -2.44 -5.16 8.62
CA HIS A 118 -1.98 -3.90 8.07
C HIS A 118 -3.07 -3.25 7.19
N PRO A 119 -4.21 -2.87 7.78
CA PRO A 119 -5.36 -2.40 7.01
C PRO A 119 -5.07 -1.06 6.30
N ILE A 120 -4.12 -0.26 6.82
CA ILE A 120 -3.68 0.99 6.17
C ILE A 120 -2.94 0.72 4.85
N TYR A 121 -2.08 -0.31 4.82
CA TYR A 121 -1.41 -0.73 3.59
C TYR A 121 -2.40 -1.29 2.59
N LEU A 122 -3.45 -1.98 3.07
CA LEU A 122 -4.55 -2.41 2.22
C LEU A 122 -5.29 -1.22 1.57
N SER A 123 -5.56 -0.13 2.31
CA SER A 123 -6.13 1.09 1.72
C SER A 123 -5.28 1.62 0.57
N HIS A 124 -3.97 1.73 0.78
CA HIS A 124 -3.05 2.24 -0.23
C HIS A 124 -2.98 1.32 -1.45
N MET A 125 -2.92 0.00 -1.24
CA MET A 125 -2.94 -0.99 -2.32
C MET A 125 -4.19 -0.87 -3.18
N LEU A 126 -5.37 -0.69 -2.57
CA LEU A 126 -6.64 -0.51 -3.28
C LEU A 126 -6.65 0.80 -4.09
N ILE A 127 -6.22 1.91 -3.48
CA ILE A 127 -6.17 3.22 -4.16
C ILE A 127 -5.21 3.15 -5.36
N TYR A 128 -3.99 2.67 -5.17
CA TYR A 128 -2.99 2.62 -6.25
C TYR A 128 -3.40 1.65 -7.35
N CYS A 129 -3.96 0.49 -7.02
CA CYS A 129 -4.49 -0.42 -8.03
C CYS A 129 -5.64 0.20 -8.82
N GLY A 130 -6.55 0.91 -8.12
CA GLY A 130 -7.66 1.57 -8.76
C GLY A 130 -7.22 2.67 -9.74
N LEU A 131 -6.23 3.48 -9.33
CA LEU A 131 -5.62 4.49 -10.20
C LEU A 131 -4.91 3.88 -11.42
N VAL A 132 -4.29 2.70 -11.28
CA VAL A 132 -3.68 1.97 -12.41
C VAL A 132 -4.74 1.57 -13.43
N PHE A 133 -5.90 1.06 -12.98
CA PHE A 133 -6.99 0.67 -13.88
C PHE A 133 -7.71 1.87 -14.51
N GLU A 134 -7.98 2.92 -13.75
CA GLU A 134 -8.64 4.15 -14.23
C GLU A 134 -7.80 4.89 -15.27
N ARG A 135 -6.49 5.01 -15.03
CA ARG A 135 -5.61 5.89 -15.81
C ARG A 135 -4.82 5.18 -16.87
N GLY A 136 -4.73 3.85 -16.85
CA GLY A 136 -3.99 3.08 -17.84
C GLY A 136 -2.52 3.52 -18.00
N ALA A 137 -1.88 3.98 -16.93
CA ALA A 137 -0.49 4.43 -16.97
C ALA A 137 0.46 3.21 -16.92
N PHE A 138 1.19 2.97 -18.01
CA PHE A 138 2.07 1.80 -18.13
C PHE A 138 3.16 1.76 -17.07
N GLU A 139 3.75 2.91 -16.71
CA GLU A 139 4.76 3.00 -15.68
C GLU A 139 4.18 2.59 -14.31
N ALA A 140 2.93 2.93 -14.04
CA ALA A 140 2.24 2.58 -12.80
C ALA A 140 1.99 1.06 -12.68
N LEU A 141 1.81 0.35 -13.80
CA LEU A 141 1.74 -1.12 -13.83
C LEU A 141 3.02 -1.78 -13.30
N ILE A 142 4.19 -1.21 -13.61
CA ILE A 142 5.48 -1.76 -13.17
C ILE A 142 5.74 -1.42 -11.70
N ILE A 143 5.35 -0.21 -11.29
CA ILE A 143 5.65 0.32 -9.96
C ILE A 143 4.73 -0.26 -8.90
N PHE A 144 3.49 -0.57 -9.25
CA PHE A 144 2.52 -1.11 -8.29
C PHE A 144 2.99 -2.41 -7.60
N PRO A 145 3.51 -3.44 -8.32
CA PRO A 145 4.15 -4.60 -7.69
C PRO A 145 5.32 -4.25 -6.76
N LEU A 146 6.14 -3.25 -7.13
CA LEU A 146 7.25 -2.79 -6.28
C LEU A 146 6.75 -2.17 -4.97
N ILE A 147 5.65 -1.40 -5.02
CA ILE A 147 4.99 -0.86 -3.83
C ILE A 147 4.47 -1.98 -2.93
N ILE A 148 3.86 -3.04 -3.49
CA ILE A 148 3.41 -4.20 -2.71
C ILE A 148 4.60 -4.85 -1.98
N ILE A 149 5.71 -5.05 -2.68
CA ILE A 149 6.93 -5.64 -2.09
C ILE A 149 7.44 -4.76 -0.94
N ILE A 150 7.49 -3.44 -1.13
CA ILE A 150 7.84 -2.51 -0.05
C ILE A 150 6.91 -2.70 1.15
N TYR A 151 5.59 -2.71 0.96
CA TYR A 151 4.66 -2.86 2.07
C TYR A 151 4.80 -4.21 2.76
N ILE A 152 5.13 -5.29 2.04
CA ILE A 152 5.47 -6.58 2.66
C ILE A 152 6.72 -6.46 3.55
N ILE A 153 7.77 -5.81 3.05
CA ILE A 153 9.02 -5.64 3.78
C ILE A 153 8.80 -4.77 5.02
N THR A 154 8.16 -3.61 4.85
CA THR A 154 7.84 -2.69 5.94
C THR A 154 6.94 -3.34 6.99
N ALA A 155 5.88 -4.05 6.56
CA ALA A 155 5.03 -4.82 7.47
C ALA A 155 5.83 -5.84 8.27
N LYS A 156 6.70 -6.64 7.62
CA LYS A 156 7.55 -7.62 8.33
C LYS A 156 8.51 -6.97 9.32
N ILE A 157 9.07 -5.81 8.98
CA ILE A 157 9.94 -5.04 9.88
C ILE A 157 9.14 -4.58 11.10
N GLU A 158 7.95 -4.00 10.91
CA GLU A 158 7.07 -3.57 11.99
C GLU A 158 6.65 -4.74 12.89
N GLU A 159 6.26 -5.87 12.29
CA GLU A 159 5.88 -7.09 13.00
C GLU A 159 7.05 -7.60 13.85
N LYS A 160 8.27 -7.67 13.29
CA LYS A 160 9.46 -8.22 13.96
C LYS A 160 10.05 -7.29 15.02
N PHE A 161 10.03 -5.99 14.79
CA PHE A 161 10.80 -5.03 15.59
C PHE A 161 9.93 -4.12 16.47
N SER A 162 8.62 -4.04 16.23
CA SER A 162 7.69 -3.21 17.01
C SER A 162 6.65 -4.09 17.72
N ILE A 163 5.52 -4.39 17.06
CA ILE A 163 4.37 -5.03 17.71
C ILE A 163 4.68 -6.44 18.22
N GLY A 164 5.49 -7.23 17.51
CA GLY A 164 5.90 -8.56 17.96
C GLY A 164 6.82 -8.52 19.17
N LYS A 165 7.66 -7.49 19.32
CA LYS A 165 8.47 -7.30 20.53
C LYS A 165 7.64 -6.81 21.71
N THR A 166 6.70 -5.89 21.46
CA THR A 166 5.85 -5.29 22.51
C THR A 166 4.85 -6.30 23.09
N TYR A 167 4.17 -7.08 22.24
CA TYR A 167 3.05 -7.93 22.65
C TYR A 167 3.35 -9.43 22.65
N LYS A 168 4.51 -9.86 22.13
CA LYS A 168 5.01 -11.26 22.18
C LYS A 168 3.91 -12.29 21.88
N ASP A 169 3.50 -13.09 22.87
CA ASP A 169 2.55 -14.19 22.73
C ASP A 169 1.17 -13.73 22.23
N GLU A 170 0.69 -12.56 22.66
CA GLU A 170 -0.59 -11.99 22.21
C GLU A 170 -0.53 -11.72 20.69
N TYR A 171 0.60 -11.18 20.22
CA TYR A 171 0.81 -10.96 18.80
C TYR A 171 0.96 -12.27 18.01
N ASP A 172 1.59 -13.29 18.59
CA ASP A 172 1.73 -14.60 17.96
C ASP A 172 0.41 -15.35 17.80
N ILE A 173 -0.53 -15.17 18.73
CA ILE A 173 -1.91 -15.66 18.57
C ILE A 173 -2.63 -14.87 17.47
N TYR A 174 -2.56 -13.54 17.53
CA TYR A 174 -3.19 -12.65 16.56
C TYR A 174 -2.74 -12.92 15.12
N ARG A 175 -1.41 -13.06 14.88
CA ARG A 175 -0.86 -13.30 13.54
C ARG A 175 -1.22 -14.65 12.92
N LYS A 176 -1.61 -15.63 13.73
CA LYS A 176 -2.10 -16.92 13.25
C LYS A 176 -3.55 -16.84 12.75
N GLN A 177 -4.33 -15.90 13.27
CA GLN A 177 -5.76 -15.77 12.98
C GLN A 177 -6.05 -14.77 11.87
N VAL A 178 -5.28 -13.67 11.83
CA VAL A 178 -5.53 -12.55 10.92
C VAL A 178 -4.44 -12.48 9.86
N PRO A 179 -4.74 -12.42 8.56
CA PRO A 179 -3.73 -12.34 7.49
C PRO A 179 -3.04 -10.96 7.46
N MET A 180 -1.86 -10.87 6.82
CA MET A 180 -1.10 -9.63 6.72
C MET A 180 -1.88 -8.49 6.03
N PHE A 181 -2.49 -8.77 4.87
CA PHE A 181 -3.30 -7.80 4.12
C PHE A 181 -4.71 -8.30 3.83
N MET A 182 -4.82 -9.49 3.25
CA MET A 182 -6.06 -10.17 2.91
C MET A 182 -5.82 -11.68 2.88
N LYS A 183 -6.89 -12.48 2.79
CA LYS A 183 -6.74 -13.94 2.66
C LYS A 183 -5.91 -14.30 1.43
N TRP A 184 -5.07 -15.32 1.54
CA TRP A 184 -4.11 -15.69 0.50
C TRP A 184 -4.76 -15.95 -0.87
N TRP A 185 -5.95 -16.56 -0.89
CA TRP A 185 -6.69 -16.82 -2.14
C TRP A 185 -7.23 -15.54 -2.79
N LEU A 186 -7.67 -14.55 -1.99
CA LEU A 186 -8.04 -13.22 -2.52
C LEU A 186 -6.83 -12.52 -3.12
N PHE A 187 -5.68 -12.63 -2.46
CA PHE A 187 -4.42 -12.07 -2.96
C PHE A 187 -4.02 -12.72 -4.29
N LEU A 188 -4.17 -14.04 -4.43
CA LEU A 188 -3.88 -14.74 -5.69
C LEU A 188 -4.83 -14.34 -6.82
N ILE A 189 -6.14 -14.20 -6.54
CA ILE A 189 -7.11 -13.70 -7.52
C ILE A 189 -6.72 -12.29 -7.97
N PHE A 190 -6.39 -11.42 -7.01
CA PHE A 190 -5.94 -10.06 -7.28
C PHE A 190 -4.69 -10.03 -8.17
N CYS A 191 -3.66 -10.82 -7.83
CA CYS A 191 -2.46 -10.95 -8.65
C CYS A 191 -2.76 -11.49 -10.04
N SER A 192 -3.64 -12.49 -10.17
CA SER A 192 -4.02 -13.08 -11.46
C SER A 192 -4.72 -12.06 -12.36
N LEU A 193 -5.68 -11.30 -11.82
CA LEU A 193 -6.36 -10.22 -12.55
C LEU A 193 -5.37 -9.14 -12.99
N PHE A 194 -4.46 -8.74 -12.09
CA PHE A 194 -3.44 -7.74 -12.39
C PHE A 194 -2.45 -8.21 -13.47
N ILE A 195 -1.99 -9.46 -13.41
CA ILE A 195 -1.10 -10.04 -14.43
C ILE A 195 -1.81 -10.14 -15.77
N THR A 196 -3.07 -10.57 -15.79
CA THR A 196 -3.86 -10.65 -17.02
C THR A 196 -4.00 -9.27 -17.65
N PHE A 197 -4.32 -8.25 -16.85
CA PHE A 197 -4.38 -6.87 -17.29
C PHE A 197 -3.03 -6.38 -17.84
N LEU A 198 -1.92 -6.68 -17.15
CA LEU A 198 -0.57 -6.32 -17.59
C LEU A 198 -0.22 -6.98 -18.94
N VAL A 199 -0.57 -8.25 -19.13
CA VAL A 199 -0.35 -8.96 -20.40
C VAL A 199 -1.19 -8.36 -21.53
N ILE A 200 -2.46 -8.05 -21.29
CA ILE A 200 -3.31 -7.36 -22.29
C ILE A 200 -2.75 -5.98 -22.62
N SER A 201 -2.13 -5.31 -21.64
CA SER A 201 -1.60 -3.95 -21.81
C SER A 201 -0.28 -3.88 -22.58
N VAL A 202 0.42 -4.99 -22.74
CA VAL A 202 1.72 -5.09 -23.44
C VAL A 202 1.56 -5.60 -24.87
N ASN A 203 0.47 -6.30 -25.18
CA ASN A 203 0.17 -6.85 -26.51
C ASN A 203 -0.66 -5.88 -27.35
#